data_AF-A0A9P8MMU0-F1
#
_entry.id   AF-A0A9P8MMU0-F1
#
_cell.length_a   1.000
_cell.length_b   1.000
_cell.length_c   1.000
_cell.angle_alpha   90.00
_cell.angle_beta   90.00
_cell.angle_gamma   90.00
#
_symmetry.space_group_name_H-M   'P 1'
#
loop_
_entity.id
_entity.type
_entity.pdbx_description
1 polymer ?
#
loop_
_entity_poly.entity_id
_entity_poly.type
_entity_poly.pdbx_seq_one_letter_code
_entity_poly.pdbx_strand_id
1 'polypeptide(L)'
;MADNRPPADVDDELPASSTAKSAEDRKAASALASLDASHDDAAATASKHVDRRAVDEAMKRLGGVVPSSSSSAAAAASSKAKAAAAASPVKNVKVDAADVALVVDQLELPRPKATELLKAHDGDAVKAMRAYISA
;
A
#
# COMPACT_ATOMS: atom_id res chain seq x y z
N MET A 1 -32.00 44.70 12.37
CA MET A 1 -32.48 43.62 13.27
C MET A 1 -33.75 43.08 12.61
N ALA A 2 -33.81 41.79 12.27
CA ALA A 2 -34.62 41.14 11.22
C ALA A 2 -33.83 41.01 9.90
N ASP A 3 -33.69 39.88 9.21
CA ASP A 3 -34.13 38.48 9.34
C ASP A 3 -33.27 37.72 8.31
N ASN A 4 -32.74 36.52 8.59
CA ASN A 4 -32.89 35.41 7.63
C ASN A 4 -32.50 34.06 8.24
N ARG A 5 -33.44 33.14 8.08
CA ARG A 5 -33.54 31.74 8.53
C ARG A 5 -32.38 30.89 8.01
N PRO A 6 -31.98 29.79 8.69
CA PRO A 6 -31.08 28.80 8.09
C PRO A 6 -31.70 28.22 6.80
N PRO A 7 -30.91 27.94 5.74
CA PRO A 7 -31.44 27.25 4.58
C PRO A 7 -31.89 25.85 5.01
N ALA A 8 -33.17 25.60 4.73
CA ALA A 8 -33.81 24.31 4.79
C ALA A 8 -33.00 23.26 4.00
N ASP A 9 -33.05 22.02 4.50
CA ASP A 9 -32.84 20.78 3.79
C ASP A 9 -33.10 20.93 2.28
N VAL A 10 -32.03 20.92 1.50
CA VAL A 10 -32.10 20.74 0.05
C VAL A 10 -31.36 19.45 -0.28
N ASP A 11 -32.06 18.60 -1.03
CA ASP A 11 -31.55 17.41 -1.75
C ASP A 11 -31.54 16.06 -1.01
N ASP A 12 -32.64 15.73 -0.32
CA ASP A 12 -33.13 14.34 -0.21
C ASP A 12 -34.04 14.00 -1.41
N GLU A 13 -33.52 14.13 -2.63
CA GLU A 13 -34.24 13.77 -3.88
C GLU A 13 -33.35 12.96 -4.82
N LEU A 14 -33.16 11.69 -4.45
CA LEU A 14 -33.10 10.51 -5.33
C LEU A 14 -32.32 10.61 -6.67
N PRO A 15 -31.16 9.95 -6.80
CA PRO A 15 -30.95 9.14 -7.98
C PRO A 15 -31.76 7.85 -7.80
N ALA A 16 -32.87 7.75 -8.54
CA ALA A 16 -33.67 6.53 -8.78
C ALA A 16 -32.87 5.39 -9.46
N SER A 17 -31.55 5.31 -9.22
CA SER A 17 -30.63 4.25 -9.64
C SER A 17 -30.19 3.36 -8.48
N SER A 18 -30.44 3.74 -7.21
CA SER A 18 -30.12 2.90 -6.04
C SER A 18 -31.17 1.82 -5.75
N THR A 19 -32.44 2.06 -6.10
CA THR A 19 -33.54 1.08 -5.97
C THR A 19 -33.43 -0.08 -6.97
N ALA A 20 -32.60 0.05 -8.01
CA ALA A 20 -32.30 -1.01 -8.96
C ALA A 20 -31.18 -1.97 -8.49
N LYS A 21 -30.65 -1.81 -7.26
CA LYS A 21 -29.87 -2.83 -6.56
C LYS A 21 -30.84 -3.85 -5.95
N SER A 22 -31.44 -4.60 -6.87
CA SER A 22 -32.60 -5.48 -6.72
C SER A 22 -32.56 -6.36 -5.47
N ALA A 23 -33.72 -6.78 -4.97
CA ALA A 23 -33.84 -7.77 -3.89
C ALA A 23 -32.94 -9.02 -4.07
N GLU A 24 -32.63 -9.38 -5.31
CA GLU A 24 -31.68 -10.44 -5.66
C GLU A 24 -30.24 -10.13 -5.23
N ASP A 25 -29.77 -8.88 -5.30
CA ASP A 25 -28.43 -8.47 -4.86
C ASP A 25 -28.30 -8.59 -3.34
N ARG A 26 -29.36 -8.26 -2.58
CA ARG A 26 -29.40 -8.48 -1.13
C ARG A 26 -29.35 -9.97 -0.78
N LYS A 27 -30.03 -10.81 -1.55
CA LYS A 27 -30.01 -12.27 -1.37
C LYS A 27 -28.67 -12.87 -1.76
N ALA A 28 -28.06 -12.41 -2.85
CA ALA A 28 -26.72 -12.81 -3.26
C ALA A 28 -25.66 -12.35 -2.25
N ALA A 29 -25.74 -11.12 -1.77
CA ALA A 29 -24.88 -10.60 -0.70
C ALA A 29 -25.04 -11.42 0.59
N SER A 30 -26.27 -11.80 0.94
CA SER A 30 -26.53 -12.64 2.13
C SER A 30 -25.99 -14.06 1.95
N ALA A 31 -26.09 -14.64 0.76
CA ALA A 31 -25.53 -15.95 0.44
C ALA A 31 -23.99 -15.93 0.47
N LEU A 32 -23.37 -14.89 -0.09
CA LEU A 32 -21.92 -14.70 -0.03
C LEU A 32 -21.43 -14.44 1.40
N ALA A 33 -22.15 -13.63 2.20
CA ALA A 33 -21.83 -13.41 3.60
C ALA A 33 -22.00 -14.68 4.45
N SER A 34 -22.96 -15.55 4.13
CA SER A 34 -23.13 -16.84 4.80
C SER A 34 -22.02 -17.84 4.44
N LEU A 35 -21.51 -17.79 3.21
CA LEU A 35 -20.32 -18.55 2.78
C LEU A 35 -19.05 -18.05 3.48
N ASP A 36 -18.89 -16.74 3.65
CA ASP A 36 -17.77 -16.12 4.38
C ASP A 36 -17.81 -16.50 5.87
N ALA A 37 -18.98 -16.42 6.53
CA ALA A 37 -19.16 -16.89 7.90
C ALA A 37 -18.96 -18.41 8.06
N SER A 38 -19.34 -19.21 7.04
CA SER A 38 -19.05 -20.65 7.00
C SER A 38 -17.57 -20.93 6.77
N HIS A 39 -16.86 -20.02 6.08
CA HIS A 39 -15.42 -20.04 5.94
C HIS A 39 -14.74 -19.73 7.28
N ASP A 40 -15.32 -18.92 8.16
CA ASP A 40 -14.85 -18.71 9.54
C ASP A 40 -14.98 -19.98 10.41
N ASP A 41 -16.05 -20.78 10.26
CA ASP A 41 -16.20 -22.07 10.97
C ASP A 41 -15.27 -23.17 10.39
N ALA A 42 -15.14 -23.21 9.05
CA ALA A 42 -14.13 -24.04 8.39
C ALA A 42 -12.71 -23.57 8.73
N ALA A 43 -12.47 -22.26 8.86
CA ALA A 43 -11.23 -21.68 9.35
C ALA A 43 -11.04 -21.93 10.86
N ALA A 44 -12.10 -22.09 11.65
CA ALA A 44 -12.02 -22.56 13.02
C ALA A 44 -11.57 -24.03 13.09
N THR A 45 -11.83 -24.83 12.06
CA THR A 45 -11.26 -26.18 11.92
C THR A 45 -9.85 -26.19 11.30
N ALA A 46 -9.57 -25.31 10.33
CA ALA A 46 -8.24 -25.15 9.74
C ALA A 46 -7.25 -24.55 10.75
N SER A 47 -7.69 -23.64 11.62
CA SER A 47 -6.90 -23.03 12.70
C SER A 47 -6.53 -24.01 13.82
N LYS A 48 -7.09 -25.23 13.82
CA LYS A 48 -6.61 -26.35 14.65
C LYS A 48 -5.34 -27.00 14.07
N HIS A 49 -5.11 -26.84 12.76
CA HIS A 49 -3.91 -27.31 12.04
C HIS A 49 -2.92 -26.19 11.69
N VAL A 50 -3.24 -24.94 12.02
CA VAL A 50 -2.34 -23.80 11.83
C VAL A 50 -1.45 -23.63 13.06
N ASP A 51 -0.13 -23.61 12.86
CA ASP A 51 0.81 -23.26 13.92
C ASP A 51 0.73 -21.76 14.19
N ARG A 52 -0.02 -21.39 15.25
CA ARG A 52 -0.19 -19.99 15.67
C ARG A 52 1.14 -19.31 15.96
N ARG A 53 2.17 -20.04 16.42
CA ARG A 53 3.49 -19.45 16.65
C ARG A 53 4.19 -19.08 15.35
N ALA A 54 4.11 -19.94 14.34
CA ALA A 54 4.63 -19.63 13.01
C ALA A 54 3.90 -18.43 12.38
N VAL A 55 2.58 -18.33 12.60
CA VAL A 55 1.78 -17.17 12.16
C VAL A 55 2.19 -15.90 12.91
N ASP A 56 2.30 -15.95 14.24
CA ASP A 56 2.72 -14.79 15.05
C ASP A 56 4.13 -14.32 14.67
N GLU A 57 5.05 -15.26 14.42
CA GLU A 57 6.41 -14.96 13.97
C GLU A 57 6.43 -14.40 12.55
N ALA A 58 5.64 -14.96 11.63
CA ALA A 58 5.48 -14.44 10.28
C ALA A 58 4.85 -13.04 10.29
N MET A 59 3.85 -12.78 11.14
CA MET A 59 3.22 -11.47 11.30
C MET A 59 4.17 -10.46 11.93
N LYS A 60 5.01 -10.87 12.89
CA LYS A 60 6.04 -10.01 13.47
C LYS A 60 7.15 -9.68 12.47
N ARG A 61 7.51 -10.63 11.60
CA ARG A 61 8.38 -10.42 10.45
C ARG A 61 7.72 -9.53 9.38
N LEU A 62 6.43 -9.69 9.12
CA LEU A 62 5.69 -8.90 8.13
C LEU A 62 5.48 -7.44 8.60
N GLY A 63 5.15 -7.24 9.88
CA GLY A 63 5.04 -5.91 10.49
C GLY A 63 6.38 -5.23 10.78
N GLY A 64 7.48 -6.02 10.80
CA GLY A 64 8.85 -5.53 10.94
C GLY A 64 9.57 -5.25 9.62
N VAL A 65 9.00 -5.65 8.46
CA VAL A 65 9.64 -5.46 7.14
C VAL A 65 8.62 -4.95 6.11
N VAL A 66 8.76 -3.68 5.72
CA VAL A 66 8.44 -3.25 4.36
C VAL A 66 9.61 -3.66 3.44
N PRO A 67 9.34 -3.94 2.16
CA PRO A 67 9.62 -5.22 1.53
C PRO A 67 11.08 -5.39 1.12
N SER A 68 11.60 -6.61 1.32
CA SER A 68 12.51 -7.18 0.33
C SER A 68 12.32 -8.68 0.32
N SER A 69 11.63 -9.11 -0.72
CA SER A 69 11.74 -10.45 -1.28
C SER A 69 13.22 -10.78 -1.48
N SER A 70 13.85 -11.39 -0.47
CA SER A 70 15.03 -12.22 -0.65
C SER A 70 15.36 -12.97 0.63
N SER A 71 15.78 -14.22 0.44
CA SER A 71 16.32 -15.14 1.44
C SER A 71 15.31 -15.85 2.35
N SER A 72 14.64 -16.83 1.73
CA SER A 72 14.76 -18.20 2.23
C SER A 72 16.20 -18.45 2.67
N ALA A 73 16.41 -18.52 3.98
CA ALA A 73 17.63 -19.01 4.59
C ALA A 73 17.29 -20.35 5.28
N ALA A 74 17.22 -21.41 4.47
CA ALA A 74 17.52 -22.76 4.91
C ALA A 74 18.55 -23.33 3.94
N ALA A 75 19.68 -23.72 4.53
CA ALA A 75 20.96 -23.97 3.89
C ALA A 75 20.98 -25.23 3.00
N ALA A 76 21.61 -25.13 1.83
CA ALA A 76 22.48 -26.18 1.28
C ALA A 76 23.25 -25.65 0.04
N ALA A 77 24.57 -25.55 0.21
CA ALA A 77 25.63 -25.75 -0.77
C ALA A 77 25.80 -24.83 -2.01
N SER A 78 27.07 -24.48 -2.22
CA SER A 78 27.75 -24.16 -3.50
C SER A 78 27.80 -22.70 -3.99
N SER A 79 28.81 -22.00 -3.48
CA SER A 79 29.86 -21.34 -4.28
C SER A 79 29.48 -20.61 -5.58
N LYS A 80 29.43 -19.27 -5.54
CA LYS A 80 30.21 -18.40 -6.45
C LYS A 80 30.16 -16.96 -5.95
N ALA A 81 31.30 -16.47 -5.48
CA ALA A 81 31.51 -15.05 -5.28
C ALA A 81 31.41 -14.30 -6.62
N LYS A 82 30.48 -13.36 -6.71
CA LYS A 82 30.64 -12.12 -7.48
C LYS A 82 29.91 -11.01 -6.73
N ALA A 83 30.62 -10.47 -5.74
CA ALA A 83 30.26 -9.24 -5.06
C ALA A 83 30.48 -8.03 -5.99
N ALA A 84 29.77 -6.95 -5.68
CA ALA A 84 29.93 -5.57 -6.14
C ALA A 84 29.18 -5.15 -7.42
N ALA A 85 27.88 -4.84 -7.25
CA ALA A 85 27.26 -3.62 -7.77
C ALA A 85 26.03 -3.26 -6.92
N ALA A 86 26.31 -2.59 -5.80
CA ALA A 86 25.47 -1.64 -5.07
C ALA A 86 23.95 -1.90 -4.97
N ALA A 87 23.59 -2.88 -4.14
CA ALA A 87 22.43 -2.69 -3.27
C ALA A 87 22.80 -1.59 -2.27
N SER A 88 22.46 -0.34 -2.58
CA SER A 88 22.56 0.74 -1.61
C SER A 88 21.54 0.47 -0.50
N PRO A 89 21.96 0.29 0.77
CA PRO A 89 21.01 0.22 1.86
C PRO A 89 20.19 1.51 1.83
N VAL A 90 18.90 1.43 2.16
CA VAL A 90 18.05 2.60 2.41
C VAL A 90 18.59 3.26 3.69
N LYS A 91 19.75 3.90 3.56
CA LYS A 91 20.30 4.85 4.51
C LYS A 91 19.23 5.92 4.62
N ASN A 92 19.05 6.51 5.79
CA ASN A 92 18.27 7.74 5.92
C ASN A 92 18.96 8.84 5.08
N VAL A 93 18.69 8.86 3.78
CA VAL A 93 19.22 9.84 2.83
C VAL A 93 18.55 11.16 3.19
N LYS A 94 19.38 12.09 3.67
CA LYS A 94 18.96 13.45 3.93
C LYS A 94 18.79 14.11 2.57
N VAL A 95 17.54 14.31 2.19
CA VAL A 95 17.17 15.00 0.95
C VAL A 95 17.05 16.48 1.26
N ASP A 96 17.60 17.32 0.38
CA ASP A 96 17.49 18.78 0.51
C ASP A 96 16.08 19.27 0.13
N ALA A 97 15.59 20.29 0.83
CA ALA A 97 14.25 20.81 0.58
C ALA A 97 14.15 21.57 -0.75
N ALA A 98 15.24 22.21 -1.21
CA ALA A 98 15.29 22.86 -2.51
C ALA A 98 15.28 21.83 -3.64
N ASP A 99 15.97 20.70 -3.48
CA ASP A 99 15.94 19.60 -4.46
C ASP A 99 14.53 18.99 -4.56
N VAL A 100 13.82 18.82 -3.43
CA VAL A 100 12.42 18.38 -3.46
C VAL A 100 11.53 19.39 -4.17
N ALA A 101 11.70 20.68 -3.90
CA ALA A 101 10.89 21.74 -4.54
C ALA A 101 11.13 21.79 -6.06
N LEU A 102 12.40 21.69 -6.49
CA LEU A 102 12.79 21.65 -7.89
C LEU A 102 12.19 20.44 -8.61
N VAL A 103 12.26 19.24 -8.02
CA VAL A 103 11.71 18.03 -8.64
C VAL A 103 10.19 18.06 -8.72
N VAL A 104 9.51 18.64 -7.72
CA VAL A 104 8.05 18.83 -7.75
C VAL A 104 7.63 19.78 -8.87
N ASP A 105 8.34 20.91 -9.02
CA ASP A 105 8.02 21.95 -10.00
C ASP A 105 8.35 21.52 -11.44
N GLN A 106 9.52 20.91 -11.66
CA GLN A 106 10.02 20.61 -13.00
C GLN A 106 9.49 19.28 -13.58
N LEU A 107 9.19 18.29 -12.73
CA LEU A 107 8.62 17.01 -13.19
C LEU A 107 7.12 16.89 -12.91
N GLU A 108 6.49 17.94 -12.37
CA GLU A 108 5.07 17.98 -11.97
C GLU A 108 4.67 16.81 -11.05
N LEU A 109 5.61 16.36 -10.21
CA LEU A 109 5.38 15.24 -9.29
C LEU A 109 4.83 15.73 -7.95
N PRO A 110 3.89 15.01 -7.33
CA PRO A 110 3.46 15.34 -5.98
C PRO A 110 4.65 15.15 -5.00
N ARG A 111 4.74 16.02 -3.99
CA ARG A 111 5.80 16.01 -2.97
C ARG A 111 6.22 14.61 -2.45
N PRO A 112 5.32 13.67 -2.10
CA PRO A 112 5.74 12.32 -1.69
C PRO A 112 6.55 11.58 -2.75
N LYS A 113 6.15 11.65 -4.03
CA LYS A 113 6.84 10.99 -5.14
C LYS A 113 8.20 11.60 -5.44
N ALA A 114 8.31 12.92 -5.37
CA ALA A 114 9.58 13.62 -5.52
C ALA A 114 10.59 13.20 -4.43
N THR A 115 10.15 13.09 -3.17
CA THR A 115 11.04 12.65 -2.08
C THR A 115 11.46 11.18 -2.20
N GLU A 116 10.59 10.32 -2.75
CA GLU A 116 10.89 8.91 -3.01
C GLU A 116 11.93 8.77 -4.13
N LEU A 117 11.75 9.51 -5.24
CA LEU A 117 12.68 9.55 -6.36
C LEU A 117 14.07 10.03 -5.91
N LEU A 118 14.13 11.10 -5.12
CA LEU A 118 15.40 11.60 -4.58
C LEU A 118 16.05 10.59 -3.63
N LYS A 119 15.28 9.93 -2.75
CA LYS A 119 15.83 8.88 -1.87
C LYS A 119 16.36 7.67 -2.63
N ALA A 120 15.72 7.29 -3.74
CA ALA A 120 16.15 6.18 -4.60
C ALA A 120 17.47 6.48 -5.33
N HIS A 121 17.80 7.77 -5.50
CA HIS A 121 18.99 8.24 -6.20
C HIS A 121 19.99 8.96 -5.29
N ASP A 122 20.09 8.53 -4.03
CA ASP A 122 21.07 9.03 -3.04
C ASP A 122 20.94 10.54 -2.72
N GLY A 123 19.79 11.15 -3.01
CA GLY A 123 19.53 12.57 -2.82
C GLY A 123 20.02 13.45 -3.97
N ASP A 124 20.48 12.86 -5.07
CA ASP A 124 20.99 13.60 -6.24
C ASP A 124 19.86 13.92 -7.22
N ALA A 125 19.46 15.20 -7.28
CA ALA A 125 18.41 15.68 -8.17
C ALA A 125 18.74 15.50 -9.66
N VAL A 126 20.00 15.69 -10.07
CA VAL A 126 20.39 15.55 -11.48
C VAL A 126 20.35 14.10 -11.91
N LYS A 127 20.86 13.19 -11.07
CA LYS A 127 20.79 11.74 -11.30
C LYS A 127 19.34 11.26 -11.34
N ALA A 128 18.51 11.75 -10.41
CA ALA A 128 17.08 11.44 -10.35
C ALA A 128 16.33 11.90 -11.62
N MET A 129 16.50 13.15 -12.04
CA MET A 129 15.83 13.69 -13.23
C MET A 129 16.29 12.99 -14.51
N ARG A 130 17.58 12.69 -14.64
CA ARG A 130 18.10 11.90 -15.77
C ARG A 130 17.51 10.50 -15.82
N ALA A 131 17.48 9.82 -14.68
CA ALA A 131 16.90 8.49 -14.57
C ALA A 131 15.40 8.51 -14.93
N TYR A 132 14.65 9.50 -14.47
CA TYR A 132 13.22 9.64 -14.72
C TYR A 132 12.88 9.82 -16.21
N ILE A 133 13.69 10.56 -16.97
CA ILE A 133 13.45 10.78 -18.41
C ILE A 133 13.94 9.59 -19.26
N SER A 134 14.90 8.82 -18.76
CA SER A 134 15.40 7.61 -19.43
C SER A 134 14.65 6.32 -19.05
N ALA A 135 13.77 6.39 -18.05
CA ALA A 135 12.94 5.28 -17.58
C ALA A 135 11.75 5.06 -18.52
#